data_AF-A0ABD0MX73-F1
#
_entry.id   AF-A0ABD0MX73-F1
#
_cell.length_a   1.000
_cell.length_b   1.000
_cell.length_c   1.000
_cell.angle_alpha   90.00
_cell.angle_beta   90.00
_cell.angle_gamma   90.00
#
_symmetry.space_group_name_H-M   'P 1'
#
loop_
_entity.id
_entity.type
_entity.pdbx_description
1 polymer ?
#
loop_
_entity_poly.entity_id
_entity_poly.type
_entity_poly.pdbx_seq_one_letter_code
_entity_poly.pdbx_strand_id
1 'polypeptide(L)'
;MLLLSKKTLWLSDGSMGFGQESDTAFSEGDVIYGRVMVDPVQNLGDSFICNIEKVFLCTGADGYIPKYNPDNFEYGCLADSQSLLYRFKII
;
A
#
# COMPACT_ATOMS: atom_id res chain seq x y z
N MET A 1 0.58 -0.32 3.79
CA MET A 1 1.16 0.49 2.69
C MET A 1 0.18 1.61 2.39
N LEU A 2 0.65 2.85 2.26
CA LEU A 2 -0.18 3.98 1.87
C LEU A 2 0.30 4.50 0.50
N LEU A 3 -0.65 4.76 -0.39
CA LEU A 3 -0.43 5.44 -1.67
C LEU A 3 -0.83 6.90 -1.52
N LEU A 4 0.02 7.80 -1.97
CA LEU A 4 -0.11 9.24 -1.77
C LEU A 4 0.00 9.96 -3.12
N SER A 5 -0.87 10.95 -3.36
CA SER A 5 -0.80 11.84 -4.55
C SER A 5 0.24 12.94 -4.42
N LYS A 6 0.61 13.31 -3.19
CA LYS A 6 1.51 14.45 -2.92
C LYS A 6 2.84 13.98 -2.33
N LYS A 7 3.93 14.41 -2.95
CA LYS A 7 5.31 14.17 -2.49
C LYS A 7 5.55 14.66 -1.06
N THR A 8 4.93 15.78 -0.67
CA THR A 8 5.08 16.37 0.68
C THR A 8 4.48 15.47 1.76
N LEU A 9 3.39 14.75 1.48
CA LEU A 9 2.83 13.76 2.40
C LEU A 9 3.75 12.54 2.51
N TRP A 10 4.37 12.12 1.41
CA TRP A 10 5.35 11.03 1.42
C TRP A 10 6.60 11.38 2.26
N LEU A 11 7.09 12.61 2.16
CA LEU A 11 8.25 13.12 2.92
C LEU A 11 7.95 13.43 4.39
N SER A 12 6.68 13.54 4.79
CA SER A 12 6.31 13.83 6.18
C SER A 12 6.75 12.69 7.10
N ASP A 13 7.12 12.99 8.33
CA ASP A 13 7.37 12.00 9.39
C ASP A 13 6.07 11.34 9.93
N GLY A 14 4.90 11.81 9.49
CA GLY A 14 3.59 11.35 9.93
C GLY A 14 2.87 12.26 10.92
N SER A 15 3.51 13.37 11.30
CA SER A 15 2.88 14.44 12.09
C SER A 15 1.72 15.15 11.38
N MET A 16 1.65 15.07 10.04
CA MET A 16 0.61 15.78 9.26
C MET A 16 -0.74 15.06 9.17
N GLY A 17 -0.91 13.90 9.82
CA GLY A 17 -2.19 13.19 9.87
C GLY A 17 -2.59 12.60 8.52
N PHE A 18 -2.20 11.35 8.25
CA PHE A 18 -2.46 10.64 6.98
C PHE A 18 -3.93 10.33 6.65
N GLY A 19 -4.89 10.82 7.45
CA GLY A 19 -6.30 10.43 7.37
C GLY A 19 -7.21 11.31 6.52
N GLN A 20 -6.77 12.50 6.07
CA GLN A 20 -7.68 13.46 5.41
C GLN A 20 -7.63 13.46 3.88
N GLU A 21 -6.70 12.74 3.24
CA GLU A 21 -6.59 12.60 1.77
C GLU A 21 -6.34 11.14 1.33
N SER A 22 -6.66 10.15 2.16
CA SER A 22 -6.37 8.73 1.89
C SER A 22 -7.25 8.09 0.81
N ASP A 23 -8.40 8.69 0.50
CA ASP A 23 -9.23 8.33 -0.66
C ASP A 23 -8.79 9.16 -1.88
N THR A 24 -7.63 8.81 -2.43
CA THR A 24 -7.15 9.37 -3.68
C THR A 24 -7.42 8.37 -4.82
N ALA A 25 -8.27 8.75 -5.76
CA ALA A 25 -8.33 8.09 -7.06
C ALA A 25 -7.17 8.61 -7.92
N PHE A 26 -6.46 7.71 -8.61
CA PHE A 26 -5.36 8.05 -9.51
C PHE A 26 -5.82 7.91 -10.97
N SER A 27 -5.47 8.89 -11.79
CA SER A 27 -5.70 8.90 -13.23
C SER A 27 -4.46 8.46 -14.01
N GLU A 28 -4.65 8.16 -15.28
CA GLU A 28 -3.52 7.89 -16.18
C GLU A 28 -2.54 9.07 -16.20
N GLY A 29 -1.25 8.79 -16.02
CA GLY A 29 -0.20 9.81 -15.96
C GLY A 29 0.12 10.33 -14.55
N ASP A 30 -0.68 9.96 -13.53
CA ASP A 30 -0.41 10.38 -12.16
C ASP A 30 0.84 9.71 -11.58
N VAL A 31 1.58 10.48 -10.78
CA VAL A 31 2.73 9.97 -10.03
C VAL A 31 2.25 9.50 -8.66
N ILE A 32 2.40 8.19 -8.42
CA ILE A 32 2.00 7.55 -7.15
C ILE A 32 3.22 7.44 -6.23
N TYR A 33 3.10 7.96 -5.01
CA TYR A 33 4.12 7.81 -3.98
C TYR A 33 3.71 6.72 -2.99
N GLY A 34 4.52 5.67 -2.86
CA GLY A 34 4.33 4.60 -1.89
C GLY A 34 5.22 4.77 -0.66
N ARG A 35 4.67 4.52 0.54
CA ARG A 35 5.47 4.42 1.77
C ARG A 35 5.26 3.08 2.48
N VAL A 36 6.36 2.42 2.79
CA VAL A 36 6.40 1.21 3.64
C VAL A 36 6.79 1.65 5.04
N MET A 37 5.85 1.51 5.97
CA MET A 37 6.09 1.71 7.40
C MET A 37 6.39 0.35 8.01
N VAL A 38 7.50 0.24 8.75
CA VAL A 38 7.87 -0.95 9.50
C VAL A 38 7.78 -0.58 10.97
N ASP A 39 6.96 -1.30 11.74
CA ASP A 39 6.90 -1.12 13.19
C ASP A 39 8.13 -1.78 13.83
N PRO A 40 9.02 -1.02 14.49
CA PRO A 40 10.25 -1.56 15.04
C PRO A 40 10.05 -2.25 16.40
N VAL A 41 8.90 -2.89 16.68
CA VAL A 41 8.62 -3.57 17.97
C VAL A 41 9.75 -4.52 18.41
N GLN A 42 10.56 -5.02 17.48
CA GLN A 42 11.69 -5.91 17.78
C GLN A 42 13.06 -5.24 17.88
N ASN A 43 13.18 -3.92 17.71
CA ASN A 43 14.43 -3.15 17.90
C ASN A 43 15.65 -3.87 17.28
N LEU A 44 15.51 -4.35 16.04
CA LEU A 44 16.45 -5.27 15.38
C LEU A 44 17.82 -4.64 15.05
N GLY A 45 18.07 -3.40 15.48
CA GLY A 45 19.31 -2.65 15.27
C GLY A 45 19.64 -2.44 13.79
N ASP A 46 20.91 -2.18 13.48
CA ASP A 46 21.41 -2.09 12.09
C ASP A 46 21.56 -3.46 11.41
N SER A 47 21.14 -4.54 12.10
CA SER A 47 21.37 -5.93 11.69
C SER A 47 20.29 -6.50 10.77
N PHE A 48 19.27 -5.73 10.41
CA PHE A 48 18.22 -6.17 9.51
C PHE A 48 18.22 -5.37 8.21
N ILE A 49 18.08 -6.09 7.11
CA ILE A 49 17.86 -5.51 5.79
C ILE A 49 16.43 -5.85 5.40
N CYS A 50 15.61 -4.83 5.18
CA CYS A 50 14.29 -5.02 4.60
C CYS A 50 14.42 -4.91 3.08
N ASN A 51 14.12 -6.01 2.39
CA ASN A 51 14.09 -6.04 0.93
C ASN A 51 12.63 -6.08 0.45
N ILE A 52 12.31 -5.22 -0.51
CA ILE A 52 11.05 -5.30 -1.23
C ILE A 52 11.26 -6.22 -2.43
N GLU A 53 10.75 -7.46 -2.33
CA GLU A 53 10.92 -8.43 -3.41
C GLU A 53 9.87 -8.29 -4.52
N LYS A 54 8.63 -7.95 -4.14
CA LYS A 54 7.50 -7.85 -5.06
C LYS A 54 6.55 -6.76 -4.59
N VAL A 55 6.03 -5.99 -5.54
CA VAL A 55 4.95 -5.03 -5.27
C VAL A 55 3.85 -5.25 -6.29
N PHE A 56 2.62 -5.34 -5.80
CA PHE A 56 1.43 -5.47 -6.63
C PHE A 56 0.54 -4.24 -6.44
N LEU A 57 0.13 -3.61 -7.54
CA LEU A 57 -0.93 -2.62 -7.56
C LEU A 57 -2.20 -3.28 -8.08
N CYS A 58 -3.31 -3.10 -7.37
CA CYS A 58 -4.55 -3.78 -7.69
C CYS A 58 -5.76 -2.90 -7.41
N THR A 59 -6.83 -3.16 -8.15
CA THR A 59 -8.11 -2.48 -8.01
C THR A 59 -9.20 -3.52 -7.84
N GLY A 60 -10.18 -3.25 -6.98
CA GLY A 60 -11.39 -4.06 -6.92
C GLY A 60 -12.40 -3.65 -8.00
N ALA A 61 -13.37 -4.52 -8.24
CA ALA A 61 -14.57 -4.26 -9.03
C ALA A 61 -15.73 -3.90 -8.09
N ASP A 62 -16.72 -3.15 -8.60
CA ASP A 62 -18.01 -2.92 -7.94
C ASP A 62 -17.90 -2.36 -6.51
N GLY A 63 -16.92 -1.48 -6.26
CA GLY A 63 -16.69 -0.86 -4.95
C GLY A 63 -15.97 -1.77 -3.94
N TYR A 64 -15.52 -2.96 -4.34
CA TYR A 64 -14.67 -3.80 -3.52
C TYR A 64 -13.31 -3.12 -3.26
N ILE A 65 -12.90 -3.06 -1.99
CA ILE A 65 -11.57 -2.58 -1.59
C ILE A 65 -10.78 -3.79 -1.10
N PRO A 66 -9.72 -4.23 -1.82
CA PRO A 66 -8.89 -5.35 -1.39
C PRO A 66 -8.18 -5.01 -0.07
N LYS A 67 -8.51 -5.73 1.00
CA LYS A 67 -7.88 -5.58 2.31
C LYS A 67 -6.89 -6.71 2.57
N TYR A 68 -5.80 -6.40 3.24
CA TYR A 68 -4.81 -7.39 3.66
C TYR A 68 -4.89 -7.58 5.18
N ASN A 69 -5.55 -8.66 5.58
CA ASN A 69 -5.64 -9.17 6.94
C ASN A 69 -5.68 -10.71 6.90
N PRO A 70 -4.52 -11.38 6.92
CA PRO A 70 -4.43 -12.83 6.84
C PRO A 70 -5.18 -13.59 7.94
N ASP A 71 -5.29 -13.01 9.14
CA ASP A 71 -6.01 -13.63 10.27
C ASP A 71 -7.51 -13.74 10.01
N ASN A 72 -8.04 -12.85 9.15
CA ASN A 72 -9.42 -12.85 8.68
C ASN A 72 -9.59 -13.48 7.28
N PHE A 73 -8.58 -14.17 6.77
CA PHE A 73 -8.56 -14.72 5.40
C PHE A 73 -8.70 -13.65 4.29
N GLU A 74 -8.29 -12.41 4.58
CA GLU A 74 -8.25 -11.32 3.59
C GLU A 74 -6.81 -11.17 3.09
N TYR A 75 -6.53 -11.58 1.85
CA TYR A 75 -5.16 -11.57 1.30
C TYR A 75 -4.90 -10.43 0.31
N GLY A 76 -5.73 -9.39 0.34
CA GLY A 76 -5.70 -8.28 -0.61
C GLY A 76 -5.81 -8.80 -2.02
N CYS A 77 -4.81 -8.50 -2.84
CA CYS A 77 -4.71 -8.98 -4.23
C CYS A 77 -3.63 -10.04 -4.46
N LEU A 78 -3.10 -10.63 -3.38
CA LEU A 78 -2.18 -11.77 -3.48
C LEU A 78 -2.92 -13.08 -3.77
N ALA A 79 -4.19 -13.19 -3.37
CA ALA A 79 -5.06 -14.30 -3.72
C ALA A 79 -5.93 -13.94 -4.92
N ASP A 80 -6.29 -14.95 -5.71
CA ASP A 80 -7.26 -14.76 -6.79
C ASP A 80 -8.66 -14.54 -6.18
N SER A 81 -9.39 -13.58 -6.76
CA SER A 81 -10.73 -13.22 -6.33
C SER A 81 -11.52 -12.68 -7.53
N GLN A 82 -12.79 -13.05 -7.62
CA GLN A 82 -13.69 -12.54 -8.66
C GLN A 82 -13.98 -11.04 -8.50
N SER A 83 -13.74 -10.49 -7.31
CA SER A 83 -13.93 -9.07 -7.01
C SER A 83 -12.69 -8.22 -7.34
N LEU A 84 -11.60 -8.83 -7.83
CA LEU A 84 -10.43 -8.10 -8.33
C LEU A 84 -10.57 -7.80 -9.82
N LEU A 85 -10.42 -6.54 -10.19
CA LEU A 85 -10.50 -6.11 -11.58
C LEU A 85 -9.12 -6.15 -12.26
N TYR A 86 -8.12 -5.55 -11.62
CA TYR A 86 -6.75 -5.52 -12.14
C TYR A 86 -5.73 -5.89 -11.07
N ARG A 87 -4.63 -6.52 -11.53
CA ARG A 87 -3.47 -6.87 -10.71
C ARG A 87 -2.20 -6.68 -11.54
N PHE A 88 -1.39 -5.70 -11.18
CA PHE A 88 -0.13 -5.36 -11.83
C PHE A 88 1.04 -5.65 -10.91
N LYS A 89 2.01 -6.44 -11.35
CA LYS A 89 3.30 -6.57 -10.67
C LYS A 89 4.21 -5.44 -11.13
N ILE A 90 4.56 -4.53 -10.22
CA ILE A 90 5.36 -3.33 -10.54
C ILE A 90 6.82 -3.44 -10.09
N ILE A 91 7.12 -4.38 -9.18
CA ILE A 91 8.46 -4.86 -8.82
C ILE A 91 8.40 -6.38 -8.86
#